data_AF-A0A4P7Y854-F1
#
_entry.id   AF-A0A4P7Y854-F1
#
_cell.length_a   1.000
_cell.length_b   1.000
_cell.length_c   1.000
_cell.angle_alpha   90.00
_cell.angle_beta   90.00
_cell.angle_gamma   90.00
#
_symmetry.space_group_name_H-M   'P 1'
#
loop_
_entity.id
_entity.type
_entity.pdbx_description
1 polymer ?
#
loop_
_entity_poly.entity_id
_entity_poly.type
_entity_poly.pdbx_seq_one_letter_code
_entity_poly.pdbx_strand_id
1 'polypeptide(L)'
;MPQQAVFGVRHLTALAMFLGAGQCLAATDLQAVVDASVKPLMQQQAIPGLAVAVVQNGKVQYFNYGMASKEAQQPVNQNTLFEIGSVSKTFTATLGGYAQAIGKLTLSDKASQYWPALAGSAFDRISLLQLATYTPGGLPLQFPDAADNADAMLGYFQRWKPSYAPGAQRLYSNPSIGLFGYLAARSLGQPFNVAMEHTLLPKLGLSNTHLSVPTAQSGEYAQGYDKQQKPVRVSPGALDNEAYGIKTSTHDLARYVIANLHPQTLEKPLQQAIASTHAGYYRVNGMTQGLGWEYYPYPIALQALMDGNSTPMAMEPHRPDWLATPQAQPANVLYNKTGSTAGFGAYVAYVPSKDMGVVILANKNYPNAERVKVAHAILSALDH
;
A
#
# COMPACT_ATOMS: atom_id res chain seq x y z
N MET A 1 -83.17 -54.53 -23.54
CA MET A 1 -81.97 -55.25 -23.07
C MET A 1 -80.79 -54.83 -23.94
N PRO A 2 -79.55 -54.68 -23.45
CA PRO A 2 -79.10 -53.80 -22.37
C PRO A 2 -77.97 -52.83 -22.81
N GLN A 3 -77.70 -51.84 -21.94
CA GLN A 3 -76.42 -51.20 -21.57
C GLN A 3 -75.33 -50.92 -22.64
N GLN A 4 -74.82 -49.69 -22.67
CA GLN A 4 -73.61 -49.32 -21.90
C GLN A 4 -73.32 -47.82 -22.00
N ALA A 5 -72.98 -47.24 -20.85
CA ALA A 5 -72.48 -45.88 -20.68
C ALA A 5 -70.96 -45.86 -20.84
N VAL A 6 -70.38 -44.82 -21.44
CA VAL A 6 -69.01 -44.41 -21.13
C VAL A 6 -68.89 -42.89 -21.04
N PHE A 7 -68.40 -42.51 -19.86
CA PHE A 7 -68.02 -41.22 -19.32
C PHE A 7 -67.23 -40.31 -20.26
N GLY A 8 -67.54 -39.01 -20.15
CA GLY A 8 -66.66 -37.93 -20.62
C GLY A 8 -65.46 -37.73 -19.69
N VAL A 9 -64.33 -37.37 -20.29
CA VAL A 9 -63.18 -36.78 -19.60
C VAL A 9 -62.84 -35.50 -20.35
N ARG A 10 -63.17 -34.35 -19.74
CA ARG A 10 -62.64 -33.04 -20.15
C ARG A 10 -61.22 -32.95 -19.61
N HIS A 11 -60.23 -32.92 -20.51
CA HIS A 11 -58.87 -32.56 -20.14
C HIS A 11 -58.82 -31.07 -19.80
N LEU A 12 -58.79 -30.74 -18.51
CA LEU A 12 -58.41 -29.43 -17.99
C LEU A 12 -56.87 -29.39 -17.92
N THR A 13 -56.25 -28.73 -18.88
CA THR A 13 -54.82 -28.42 -18.85
C THR A 13 -54.60 -27.31 -17.82
N ALA A 14 -54.18 -27.67 -16.61
CA ALA A 14 -53.77 -26.72 -15.58
C ALA A 14 -52.37 -26.20 -15.93
N LEU A 15 -52.30 -24.96 -16.40
CA LEU A 15 -51.05 -24.23 -16.61
C LEU A 15 -50.52 -23.78 -15.24
N ALA A 16 -49.61 -24.56 -14.65
CA ALA A 16 -48.92 -24.19 -13.44
C ALA A 16 -47.93 -23.05 -13.74
N MET A 17 -48.30 -21.82 -13.40
CA MET A 17 -47.37 -20.69 -13.33
C MET A 17 -46.37 -20.95 -12.19
N PHE A 18 -45.17 -21.41 -12.53
CA PHE A 18 -44.03 -21.35 -11.62
C PHE A 18 -43.65 -19.88 -11.44
N LEU A 19 -44.18 -19.26 -10.38
CA LEU A 19 -43.62 -18.06 -9.79
C LEU A 19 -42.23 -18.44 -9.25
N GLY A 20 -41.22 -18.29 -10.10
CA GLY A 20 -39.84 -18.27 -9.67
C GLY A 20 -39.67 -17.11 -8.71
N ALA A 21 -39.70 -17.40 -7.40
CA ALA A 21 -39.17 -16.52 -6.39
C ALA A 21 -37.66 -16.41 -6.68
N GLY A 22 -37.30 -15.46 -7.54
CA GLY A 22 -35.93 -14.99 -7.62
C GLY A 22 -35.58 -14.51 -6.22
N GLN A 23 -34.79 -15.30 -5.51
CA GLN A 23 -34.03 -14.80 -4.38
C GLN A 23 -33.16 -13.70 -4.97
N CYS A 24 -33.65 -12.46 -4.90
CA CYS A 24 -32.82 -11.29 -5.01
C CYS A 24 -31.86 -11.42 -3.82
N LEU A 25 -30.70 -12.03 -4.05
CA LEU A 25 -29.57 -11.94 -3.14
C LEU A 25 -29.40 -10.44 -2.91
N ALA A 26 -29.80 -9.97 -1.73
CA ALA A 26 -29.68 -8.57 -1.38
C ALA A 26 -28.21 -8.22 -1.54
N ALA A 27 -27.90 -7.30 -2.47
CA ALA A 27 -26.56 -6.78 -2.63
C ALA A 27 -26.05 -6.39 -1.23
N THR A 28 -24.88 -6.89 -0.84
CA THR A 28 -24.28 -6.59 0.45
C THR A 28 -24.29 -5.07 0.66
N ASP A 29 -24.94 -4.61 1.73
CA ASP A 29 -24.93 -3.19 2.08
C ASP A 29 -23.52 -2.84 2.57
N LEU A 30 -22.69 -2.36 1.64
CA LEU A 30 -21.31 -2.01 1.90
C LEU A 30 -21.20 -0.91 2.97
N GLN A 31 -22.16 0.01 3.03
CA GLN A 31 -22.20 1.04 4.09
C GLN A 31 -22.34 0.39 5.47
N ALA A 32 -23.22 -0.60 5.61
CA ALA A 32 -23.40 -1.32 6.86
C ALA A 32 -22.14 -2.09 7.28
N VAL A 33 -21.44 -2.74 6.33
CA VAL A 33 -20.19 -3.46 6.59
C VAL A 33 -19.08 -2.51 7.05
N VAL A 34 -18.89 -1.40 6.33
CA VAL A 34 -17.87 -0.41 6.67
C VAL A 34 -18.19 0.24 8.01
N ASP A 35 -19.44 0.62 8.27
CA ASP A 35 -19.87 1.22 9.54
C ASP A 35 -19.65 0.28 10.73
N ALA A 36 -20.00 -1.01 10.57
CA ALA A 36 -19.82 -2.02 11.62
C ALA A 36 -18.35 -2.29 11.94
N SER A 37 -17.44 -2.07 10.98
CA SER A 37 -16.00 -2.23 11.16
C SER A 37 -15.32 -0.95 11.70
N VAL A 38 -15.74 0.22 11.21
CA VAL A 38 -15.04 1.50 11.44
C VAL A 38 -15.52 2.21 12.71
N LYS A 39 -16.83 2.28 12.98
CA LYS A 39 -17.34 3.05 14.14
C LYS A 39 -16.82 2.49 15.47
N PRO A 40 -16.87 1.15 15.73
CA PRO A 40 -16.31 0.59 16.96
C PRO A 40 -14.79 0.79 17.05
N LEU A 41 -14.07 0.65 15.93
CA LEU A 41 -12.63 0.89 15.87
C LEU A 41 -12.28 2.32 16.29
N MET A 42 -12.96 3.32 15.72
CA MET A 42 -12.69 4.73 16.04
C MET A 42 -12.94 5.03 17.51
N GLN A 43 -13.99 4.45 18.09
CA GLN A 43 -14.29 4.58 19.52
C GLN A 43 -13.20 3.92 20.37
N GLN A 44 -12.87 2.66 20.11
CA GLN A 44 -11.89 1.87 20.87
C GLN A 44 -10.50 2.51 20.82
N GLN A 45 -10.10 3.00 19.65
CA GLN A 45 -8.77 3.55 19.42
C GLN A 45 -8.75 5.08 19.57
N ALA A 46 -9.85 5.72 19.96
CA ALA A 46 -10.00 7.18 20.03
C ALA A 46 -9.39 7.90 18.81
N ILE A 47 -9.80 7.48 17.61
CA ILE A 47 -9.34 8.03 16.33
C ILE A 47 -10.20 9.27 16.02
N PRO A 48 -9.60 10.48 15.88
CA PRO A 48 -10.38 11.69 15.64
C PRO A 48 -11.07 11.71 14.28
N GLY A 49 -10.39 11.27 13.22
CA GLY A 49 -10.90 11.25 11.86
C GLY A 49 -10.32 10.09 11.04
N LEU A 50 -11.16 9.49 10.21
CA LEU A 50 -10.83 8.34 9.37
C LEU A 50 -11.57 8.42 8.04
N ALA A 51 -10.87 8.17 6.94
CA ALA A 51 -11.42 8.04 5.60
C ALA A 51 -11.17 6.64 5.04
N VAL A 52 -12.18 6.06 4.41
CA VAL A 52 -12.10 4.80 3.67
C VAL A 52 -12.49 5.05 2.22
N ALA A 53 -11.73 4.48 1.28
CA ALA A 53 -12.17 4.29 -0.09
C ALA A 53 -12.18 2.80 -0.42
N VAL A 54 -13.28 2.34 -1.00
CA VAL A 54 -13.44 0.97 -1.49
C VAL A 54 -13.51 1.02 -3.02
N VAL A 55 -12.58 0.32 -3.66
CA VAL A 55 -12.51 0.14 -5.12
C VAL A 55 -13.14 -1.20 -5.46
N GLN A 56 -14.06 -1.22 -6.42
CA GLN A 56 -14.61 -2.46 -6.98
C GLN A 56 -15.00 -2.22 -8.44
N ASN A 57 -14.51 -3.05 -9.36
CA ASN A 57 -14.81 -2.97 -10.79
C ASN A 57 -14.58 -1.56 -11.38
N GLY A 58 -13.42 -0.97 -11.06
CA GLY A 58 -13.05 0.41 -11.45
C GLY A 58 -13.87 1.54 -10.82
N LYS A 59 -14.86 1.26 -9.97
CA LYS A 59 -15.66 2.27 -9.26
C LYS A 59 -15.18 2.45 -7.82
N VAL A 60 -15.36 3.66 -7.28
CA VAL A 60 -14.93 3.99 -5.91
C VAL A 60 -16.13 4.45 -5.08
N GLN A 61 -16.26 3.91 -3.87
CA GLN A 61 -17.17 4.38 -2.83
C GLN A 61 -16.35 4.94 -1.66
N TYR A 62 -16.77 6.10 -1.14
CA TYR A 62 -16.04 6.82 -0.09
C TYR A 62 -16.86 6.85 1.21
N PHE A 63 -16.21 6.56 2.33
CA PHE A 63 -16.80 6.57 3.66
C PHE A 63 -15.92 7.43 4.57
N ASN A 64 -16.44 8.54 5.06
CA ASN A 64 -15.67 9.55 5.79
C ASN A 64 -16.26 9.75 7.19
N TYR A 65 -15.40 9.76 8.20
CA TYR A 65 -15.80 9.77 9.60
C TYR A 65 -14.98 10.77 10.41
N GLY A 66 -15.65 11.45 11.34
CA GLY A 66 -15.00 12.31 12.33
C GLY A 66 -14.36 13.58 11.74
N MET A 67 -13.29 14.04 12.40
CA MET A 67 -12.69 15.35 12.16
C MET A 67 -11.25 15.23 11.66
N ALA A 68 -10.93 15.91 10.56
CA ALA A 68 -9.58 16.14 10.06
C ALA A 68 -8.76 17.02 11.03
N SER A 69 -9.42 17.95 11.71
CA SER A 69 -8.86 18.76 12.80
C SER A 69 -9.90 18.97 13.90
N LYS A 70 -9.57 18.54 15.13
CA LYS A 70 -10.41 18.80 16.32
C LYS A 70 -10.46 20.29 16.67
N GLU A 71 -9.39 21.03 16.43
CA GLU A 71 -9.35 22.46 16.75
C GLU A 71 -10.19 23.27 15.77
N ALA A 72 -10.00 23.04 14.46
CA ALA A 72 -10.75 23.73 13.42
C ALA A 72 -12.17 23.19 13.21
N GLN A 73 -12.57 22.13 13.95
CA GLN A 73 -13.84 21.41 13.76
C GLN A 73 -14.09 21.02 12.29
N GLN A 74 -13.01 20.66 11.59
CA GLN A 74 -13.06 20.38 10.17
C GLN A 74 -13.41 18.90 9.96
N PRO A 75 -14.51 18.57 9.25
CA PRO A 75 -14.86 17.19 8.98
C PRO A 75 -13.88 16.54 8.00
N VAL A 76 -13.67 15.24 8.14
CA VAL A 76 -12.97 14.44 7.12
C VAL A 76 -13.83 14.35 5.86
N ASN A 77 -13.20 14.48 4.69
CA ASN A 77 -13.79 14.13 3.40
C ASN A 77 -12.76 13.37 2.54
N GLN A 78 -13.17 12.93 1.35
CA GLN A 78 -12.33 12.12 0.46
C GLN A 78 -11.11 12.84 -0.11
N ASN A 79 -11.06 14.18 -0.01
CA ASN A 79 -9.94 15.03 -0.43
C ASN A 79 -9.04 15.44 0.74
N THR A 80 -9.41 15.13 1.99
CA THR A 80 -8.54 15.38 3.15
C THR A 80 -7.20 14.68 2.96
N LEU A 81 -6.11 15.43 3.11
CA LEU A 81 -4.74 14.95 2.99
C LEU A 81 -4.28 14.35 4.33
N PHE A 82 -3.83 13.09 4.29
CA PHE A 82 -3.26 12.37 5.42
C PHE A 82 -1.81 11.99 5.10
N GLU A 83 -0.95 11.95 6.13
CA GLU A 83 0.36 11.31 6.01
C GLU A 83 0.18 9.79 5.89
N ILE A 84 0.74 9.18 4.84
CA ILE A 84 0.57 7.73 4.62
C ILE A 84 1.77 6.92 5.09
N GLY A 85 2.79 7.58 5.65
CA GLY A 85 4.00 6.96 6.16
C GLY A 85 4.58 5.98 5.16
N SER A 86 4.89 4.76 5.62
CA SER A 86 5.53 3.72 4.80
C SER A 86 4.75 3.22 3.58
N VAL A 87 3.50 3.64 3.34
CA VAL A 87 2.86 3.43 2.02
C VAL A 87 3.62 4.20 0.92
N SER A 88 4.31 5.29 1.26
CA SER A 88 5.20 6.06 0.37
C SER A 88 6.22 5.17 -0.35
N LYS A 89 6.67 4.08 0.28
CA LYS A 89 7.62 3.13 -0.29
C LYS A 89 7.12 2.46 -1.58
N THR A 90 5.81 2.34 -1.75
CA THR A 90 5.21 1.80 -2.99
C THR A 90 5.35 2.81 -4.14
N PHE A 91 5.27 4.11 -3.86
CA PHE A 91 5.55 5.16 -4.84
C PHE A 91 7.04 5.20 -5.18
N THR A 92 7.92 5.12 -4.17
CA THR A 92 9.39 5.01 -4.36
C THR A 92 9.76 3.79 -5.20
N ALA A 93 9.14 2.63 -4.93
CA ALA A 93 9.29 1.43 -5.72
C ALA A 93 8.83 1.62 -7.17
N THR A 94 7.70 2.30 -7.38
CA THR A 94 7.19 2.60 -8.72
C THR A 94 8.12 3.55 -9.47
N LEU A 95 8.73 4.54 -8.81
CA LEU A 95 9.74 5.40 -9.43
C LEU A 95 10.98 4.60 -9.86
N GLY A 96 11.47 3.69 -9.00
CA GLY A 96 12.57 2.80 -9.35
C GLY A 96 12.22 1.83 -10.48
N GLY A 97 11.00 1.29 -10.48
CA GLY A 97 10.48 0.46 -11.57
C GLY A 97 10.37 1.25 -12.89
N TYR A 98 9.96 2.52 -12.83
CA TYR A 98 9.92 3.40 -13.99
C TYR A 98 11.32 3.67 -14.54
N ALA A 99 12.29 3.99 -13.68
CA ALA A 99 13.68 4.16 -14.07
C ALA A 99 14.25 2.88 -14.72
N GLN A 100 13.90 1.70 -14.21
CA GLN A 100 14.26 0.42 -14.86
C GLN A 100 13.60 0.28 -16.24
N ALA A 101 12.29 0.53 -16.33
CA ALA A 101 11.52 0.38 -17.56
C ALA A 101 12.07 1.24 -18.72
N ILE A 102 12.62 2.42 -18.41
CA ILE A 102 13.26 3.31 -19.40
C ILE A 102 14.78 3.10 -19.51
N GLY A 103 15.32 2.01 -18.96
CA GLY A 103 16.72 1.60 -19.12
C GLY A 103 17.74 2.45 -18.36
N LYS A 104 17.34 3.13 -17.27
CA LYS A 104 18.22 3.98 -16.47
C LYS A 104 18.89 3.24 -15.32
N LEU A 105 18.32 2.12 -14.89
CA LEU A 105 18.92 1.23 -13.91
C LEU A 105 18.53 -0.23 -14.14
N THR A 106 19.29 -1.15 -13.54
CA THR A 106 18.89 -2.55 -13.36
C THR A 106 18.91 -2.90 -11.88
N LEU A 107 17.95 -3.69 -11.41
CA LEU A 107 17.90 -4.07 -9.99
C LEU A 107 19.14 -4.85 -9.50
N SER A 108 19.87 -5.51 -10.39
CA SER A 108 21.13 -6.21 -10.06
C SER A 108 22.34 -5.28 -9.89
N ASP A 109 22.24 -4.04 -10.35
CA ASP A 109 23.34 -3.09 -10.36
C ASP A 109 23.76 -2.73 -8.94
N LYS A 110 25.06 -2.46 -8.75
CA LYS A 110 25.61 -2.13 -7.44
C LYS A 110 25.27 -0.70 -7.07
N ALA A 111 24.91 -0.49 -5.82
CA ALA A 111 24.46 0.81 -5.33
C ALA A 111 25.50 1.94 -5.57
N SER A 112 26.79 1.64 -5.42
CA SER A 112 27.86 2.62 -5.68
C SER A 112 27.99 3.07 -7.14
N GLN A 113 27.43 2.33 -8.10
CA GLN A 113 27.42 2.74 -9.51
C GLN A 113 26.61 4.02 -9.75
N TYR A 114 25.59 4.28 -8.92
CA TYR A 114 24.70 5.45 -9.04
C TYR A 114 25.10 6.62 -8.13
N TRP A 115 26.04 6.37 -7.22
CA TRP A 115 26.60 7.40 -6.36
C TRP A 115 28.08 7.13 -6.09
N PRO A 116 28.98 7.70 -6.92
CA PRO A 116 30.43 7.46 -6.82
C PRO A 116 31.03 7.76 -5.44
N ALA A 117 30.39 8.62 -4.63
CA ALA A 117 30.80 8.89 -3.26
C ALA A 117 30.69 7.66 -2.33
N LEU A 118 29.98 6.61 -2.74
CA LEU A 118 29.91 5.32 -2.03
C LEU A 118 30.99 4.33 -2.47
N ALA A 119 31.82 4.64 -3.46
CA ALA A 119 32.90 3.75 -3.91
C ALA A 119 33.86 3.42 -2.75
N GLY A 120 34.28 2.16 -2.64
CA GLY A 120 35.13 1.66 -1.55
C GLY A 120 34.36 1.30 -0.26
N SER A 121 33.05 1.53 -0.21
CA SER A 121 32.21 1.14 0.92
C SER A 121 31.56 -0.24 0.71
N ALA A 122 30.74 -0.69 1.66
CA ALA A 122 29.95 -1.93 1.53
C ALA A 122 29.03 -1.93 0.29
N PHE A 123 28.67 -0.75 -0.23
CA PHE A 123 27.74 -0.56 -1.35
C PHE A 123 28.32 -0.93 -2.72
N ASP A 124 29.62 -1.24 -2.82
CA ASP A 124 30.21 -1.87 -4.01
C ASP A 124 29.72 -3.31 -4.23
N ARG A 125 29.20 -3.95 -3.18
CA ARG A 125 28.75 -5.35 -3.23
C ARG A 125 27.24 -5.50 -3.10
N ILE A 126 26.55 -4.46 -2.66
CA ILE A 126 25.10 -4.44 -2.43
C ILE A 126 24.39 -3.96 -3.70
N SER A 127 23.39 -4.73 -4.14
CA SER A 127 22.56 -4.40 -5.30
C SER A 127 21.40 -3.46 -4.95
N LEU A 128 20.86 -2.78 -5.98
CA LEU A 128 19.62 -2.01 -5.83
C LEU A 128 18.44 -2.88 -5.38
N LEU A 129 18.35 -4.13 -5.83
CA LEU A 129 17.34 -5.08 -5.37
C LEU A 129 17.42 -5.28 -3.86
N GLN A 130 18.62 -5.54 -3.35
CA GLN A 130 18.83 -5.76 -1.93
C GLN A 130 18.48 -4.52 -1.08
N LEU A 131 18.67 -3.31 -1.62
CA LEU A 131 18.21 -2.09 -0.96
C LEU A 131 16.68 -1.98 -0.96
N ALA A 132 16.05 -2.23 -2.12
CA ALA A 132 14.60 -2.13 -2.30
C ALA A 132 13.83 -3.18 -1.48
N THR A 133 14.44 -4.32 -1.20
CA THR A 133 13.84 -5.44 -0.45
C THR A 133 14.42 -5.62 0.94
N TYR A 134 15.08 -4.59 1.52
CA TYR A 134 15.54 -4.62 2.91
C TYR A 134 16.51 -5.77 3.27
N THR A 135 17.27 -6.26 2.29
CA THR A 135 18.29 -7.29 2.46
C THR A 135 19.72 -6.80 2.19
N PRO A 136 20.13 -5.55 2.51
CA PRO A 136 21.50 -5.10 2.24
C PRO A 136 22.53 -5.68 3.23
N GLY A 137 22.07 -6.30 4.32
CA GLY A 137 22.93 -6.85 5.37
C GLY A 137 22.72 -6.21 6.74
N GLY A 138 21.51 -5.78 7.08
CA GLY A 138 21.18 -5.25 8.41
C GLY A 138 21.27 -3.73 8.55
N LEU A 139 20.85 -2.97 7.52
CA LEU A 139 20.56 -1.54 7.73
C LEU A 139 19.41 -1.42 8.76
N PRO A 140 19.48 -0.47 9.70
CA PRO A 140 18.53 -0.35 10.81
C PRO A 140 17.17 0.15 10.33
N LEU A 141 16.16 0.06 11.20
CA LEU A 141 14.80 0.57 10.93
C LEU A 141 14.80 2.06 10.55
N GLN A 142 15.54 2.87 11.31
CA GLN A 142 15.70 4.32 11.13
C GLN A 142 17.17 4.69 11.08
N PHE A 143 17.49 5.85 10.50
CA PHE A 143 18.80 6.45 10.71
C PHE A 143 19.04 6.67 12.22
N PRO A 144 20.28 6.51 12.70
CA PRO A 144 20.67 7.09 13.98
C PRO A 144 20.47 8.61 13.95
N ASP A 145 20.03 9.22 15.06
CA ASP A 145 19.71 10.66 15.12
C ASP A 145 20.82 11.56 14.56
N ALA A 146 22.09 11.23 14.84
CA ALA A 146 23.25 11.98 14.36
C ALA A 146 23.44 11.94 12.82
N ALA A 147 22.78 11.01 12.14
CA ALA A 147 22.83 10.81 10.70
C ALA A 147 21.48 11.11 10.00
N ASP A 148 20.42 11.44 10.74
CA ASP A 148 19.07 11.66 10.20
C ASP A 148 18.90 13.07 9.61
N ASN A 149 19.83 13.45 8.73
CA ASN A 149 19.77 14.68 7.94
C ASN A 149 20.62 14.55 6.66
N ALA A 150 20.38 15.45 5.71
CA ALA A 150 21.02 15.41 4.39
C ALA A 150 22.55 15.53 4.45
N ASP A 151 23.11 16.27 5.41
CA ASP A 151 24.55 16.54 5.50
C ASP A 151 25.33 15.33 6.05
N ALA A 152 24.71 14.56 6.95
CA ALA A 152 25.37 13.45 7.63
C ALA A 152 25.10 12.06 7.02
N MET A 153 23.99 11.89 6.28
CA MET A 153 23.56 10.57 5.78
C MET A 153 24.59 9.88 4.87
N LEU A 154 25.30 10.63 4.02
CA LEU A 154 26.33 10.07 3.15
C LEU A 154 27.47 9.48 3.97
N GLY A 155 27.97 10.22 4.97
CA GLY A 155 29.02 9.74 5.85
C GLY A 155 28.59 8.50 6.63
N TYR A 156 27.32 8.42 7.03
CA TYR A 156 26.75 7.21 7.63
C TYR A 156 26.85 6.01 6.69
N PHE A 157 26.42 6.14 5.43
CA PHE A 157 26.51 5.05 4.46
C PHE A 157 27.95 4.64 4.17
N GLN A 158 28.86 5.60 4.00
CA GLN A 158 30.29 5.31 3.73
C GLN A 158 30.94 4.47 4.84
N ARG A 159 30.53 4.67 6.11
CA ARG A 159 31.10 3.99 7.28
C ARG A 159 30.32 2.77 7.73
N TRP A 160 29.08 2.61 7.27
CA TRP A 160 28.22 1.50 7.67
C TRP A 160 28.84 0.16 7.27
N LYS A 161 28.77 -0.81 8.19
CA LYS A 161 29.25 -2.18 8.00
C LYS A 161 28.07 -3.14 8.14
N PRO A 162 27.90 -4.10 7.21
CA PRO A 162 26.83 -5.06 7.29
C PRO A 162 27.01 -6.01 8.47
N SER A 163 25.93 -6.26 9.21
CA SER A 163 25.84 -7.29 10.25
C SER A 163 25.63 -8.69 9.65
N TYR A 164 25.11 -8.76 8.42
CA TYR A 164 24.83 -10.00 7.70
C TYR A 164 25.34 -9.91 6.26
N ALA A 165 25.63 -11.03 5.63
CA ALA A 165 25.91 -11.03 4.19
C ALA A 165 24.71 -10.42 3.41
N PRO A 166 24.95 -9.61 2.37
CA PRO A 166 23.87 -9.08 1.52
C PRO A 166 22.99 -10.22 0.98
N GLY A 167 21.68 -10.08 1.13
CA GLY A 167 20.69 -11.10 0.78
C GLY A 167 20.37 -12.11 1.89
N ALA A 168 21.14 -12.19 2.97
CA ALA A 168 20.99 -13.26 3.97
C ALA A 168 19.85 -13.03 4.98
N GLN A 169 19.48 -11.77 5.24
CA GLN A 169 18.45 -11.39 6.20
C GLN A 169 17.65 -10.20 5.65
N ARG A 170 16.32 -10.31 5.70
CA ARG A 170 15.39 -9.18 5.59
C ARG A 170 15.33 -8.49 6.95
N LEU A 171 15.65 -7.20 6.99
CA LEU A 171 15.42 -6.35 8.15
C LEU A 171 14.82 -5.03 7.66
N TYR A 172 13.52 -4.82 7.92
CA TYR A 172 12.78 -3.67 7.40
C TYR A 172 13.46 -2.35 7.80
N SER A 173 13.73 -1.50 6.82
CA SER A 173 14.67 -0.39 6.97
C SER A 173 14.32 0.81 6.09
N ASN A 174 14.12 1.97 6.72
CA ASN A 174 13.96 3.24 6.02
C ASN A 174 15.24 3.65 5.29
N PRO A 175 16.46 3.62 5.90
CA PRO A 175 17.71 3.88 5.18
C PRO A 175 17.91 3.00 3.94
N SER A 176 17.49 1.72 3.99
CA SER A 176 17.65 0.77 2.87
C SER A 176 16.84 1.20 1.64
N ILE A 177 15.51 1.25 1.76
CA ILE A 177 14.66 1.63 0.62
C ILE A 177 14.73 3.12 0.31
N GLY A 178 15.07 3.94 1.31
CA GLY A 178 15.39 5.35 1.13
C GLY A 178 16.56 5.53 0.17
N LEU A 179 17.66 4.80 0.41
CA LEU A 179 18.82 4.83 -0.49
C LEU A 179 18.45 4.29 -1.87
N PHE A 180 17.64 3.23 -1.97
CA PHE A 180 17.13 2.76 -3.27
C PHE A 180 16.40 3.87 -4.04
N GLY A 181 15.46 4.57 -3.40
CA GLY A 181 14.73 5.69 -4.01
C GLY A 181 15.64 6.83 -4.45
N TYR A 182 16.58 7.20 -3.60
CA TYR A 182 17.57 8.24 -3.87
C TYR A 182 18.43 7.90 -5.10
N LEU A 183 18.93 6.67 -5.18
CA LEU A 183 19.75 6.19 -6.31
C LEU A 183 18.91 6.04 -7.60
N ALA A 184 17.64 5.63 -7.49
CA ALA A 184 16.73 5.59 -8.62
C ALA A 184 16.52 6.99 -9.22
N ALA A 185 16.27 8.00 -8.40
CA ALA A 185 16.17 9.39 -8.86
C ALA A 185 17.48 9.91 -9.47
N ARG A 186 18.64 9.57 -8.88
CA ARG A 186 19.95 9.90 -9.46
C ARG A 186 20.15 9.28 -10.84
N SER A 187 19.69 8.04 -11.07
CA SER A 187 19.75 7.40 -12.39
C SER A 187 18.93 8.15 -13.46
N LEU A 188 17.89 8.87 -13.04
CA LEU A 188 17.08 9.76 -13.88
C LEU A 188 17.72 11.14 -14.08
N GLY A 189 18.82 11.45 -13.37
CA GLY A 189 19.46 12.77 -13.38
C GLY A 189 18.68 13.85 -12.64
N GLN A 190 17.80 13.47 -11.70
CA GLN A 190 16.92 14.39 -10.98
C GLN A 190 16.98 14.18 -9.46
N PRO A 191 16.75 15.23 -8.65
CA PRO A 191 16.42 15.05 -7.23
C PRO A 191 15.14 14.22 -7.06
N PHE A 192 15.04 13.45 -5.97
CA PHE A 192 13.90 12.55 -5.75
C PHE A 192 12.55 13.29 -5.72
N ASN A 193 12.48 14.45 -5.06
CA ASN A 193 11.26 15.24 -5.01
C ASN A 193 10.81 15.69 -6.41
N VAL A 194 11.74 16.08 -7.27
CA VAL A 194 11.43 16.45 -8.67
C VAL A 194 10.97 15.23 -9.47
N ALA A 195 11.68 14.11 -9.36
CA ALA A 195 11.30 12.87 -10.05
C ALA A 195 9.92 12.35 -9.60
N MET A 196 9.58 12.54 -8.32
CA MET A 196 8.27 12.17 -7.78
C MET A 196 7.17 13.15 -8.24
N GLU A 197 7.28 14.44 -7.89
CA GLU A 197 6.22 15.43 -8.05
C GLU A 197 6.05 15.93 -9.49
N HIS A 198 7.12 15.92 -10.29
CA HIS A 198 7.10 16.43 -11.67
C HIS A 198 7.21 15.35 -12.75
N THR A 199 7.41 14.07 -12.37
CA THR A 199 7.41 12.95 -13.34
C THR A 199 6.41 11.88 -12.94
N LEU A 200 6.60 11.20 -11.81
CA LEU A 200 5.80 10.01 -11.50
C LEU A 200 4.33 10.34 -11.19
N LEU A 201 4.07 11.26 -10.26
CA LEU A 201 2.70 11.58 -9.83
C LEU A 201 1.83 12.13 -10.97
N PRO A 202 2.33 13.07 -11.82
CA PRO A 202 1.58 13.51 -12.99
C PRO A 202 1.28 12.39 -14.00
N LYS A 203 2.23 11.47 -14.24
CA LYS A 203 2.03 10.34 -15.16
C LYS A 203 1.02 9.31 -14.63
N LEU A 204 0.83 9.24 -13.31
CA LEU A 204 -0.22 8.45 -12.65
C LEU A 204 -1.55 9.21 -12.54
N GLY A 205 -1.61 10.49 -12.94
CA GLY A 205 -2.81 11.33 -12.83
C GLY A 205 -3.17 11.69 -11.39
N LEU A 206 -2.19 11.78 -10.49
CA LEU A 206 -2.40 12.04 -9.07
C LEU A 206 -2.10 13.50 -8.75
N SER A 207 -3.16 14.31 -8.61
CA SER A 207 -3.06 15.77 -8.39
C SER A 207 -3.23 16.20 -6.94
N ASN A 208 -3.63 15.29 -6.05
CA ASN A 208 -3.76 15.53 -4.61
C ASN A 208 -2.90 14.54 -3.80
N THR A 209 -1.66 14.39 -4.26
CA THR A 209 -0.60 13.57 -3.67
C THR A 209 0.68 14.36 -3.68
N HIS A 210 1.34 14.52 -2.54
CA HIS A 210 2.42 15.49 -2.35
C HIS A 210 3.51 14.95 -1.45
N LEU A 211 4.77 15.36 -1.66
CA LEU A 211 5.80 15.25 -0.63
C LEU A 211 5.74 16.46 0.30
N SER A 212 5.60 17.65 -0.31
CA SER A 212 5.36 18.92 0.38
C SER A 212 3.97 19.44 0.05
N VAL A 213 3.09 19.51 1.04
CA VAL A 213 1.72 20.01 0.83
C VAL A 213 1.75 21.48 0.44
N PRO A 214 1.20 21.88 -0.72
CA PRO A 214 1.16 23.28 -1.15
C PRO A 214 0.42 24.16 -0.15
N THR A 215 0.85 25.41 0.01
CA THR A 215 0.18 26.38 0.90
C THR A 215 -1.30 26.55 0.57
N ALA A 216 -1.67 26.52 -0.71
CA ALA A 216 -3.07 26.60 -1.15
C ALA A 216 -3.94 25.44 -0.66
N GLN A 217 -3.35 24.29 -0.33
CA GLN A 217 -4.02 23.08 0.16
C GLN A 217 -3.74 22.83 1.65
N SER A 218 -3.14 23.77 2.38
CA SER A 218 -2.86 23.58 3.81
C SER A 218 -4.12 23.35 4.64
N GLY A 219 -5.26 23.89 4.18
CA GLY A 219 -6.58 23.64 4.77
C GLY A 219 -7.10 22.22 4.55
N GLU A 220 -6.60 21.47 3.58
CA GLU A 220 -6.97 20.06 3.37
C GLU A 220 -6.09 19.10 4.19
N TYR A 221 -4.96 19.59 4.73
CA TYR A 221 -4.02 18.78 5.49
C TYR A 221 -4.53 18.50 6.90
N ALA A 222 -4.95 17.26 7.16
CA ALA A 222 -5.37 16.83 8.47
C ALA A 222 -4.30 17.11 9.55
N GLN A 223 -4.77 17.33 10.77
CA GLN A 223 -3.93 17.36 11.96
C GLN A 223 -3.78 15.92 12.47
N GLY A 224 -2.55 15.41 12.52
CA GLY A 224 -2.26 14.12 13.15
C GLY A 224 -2.30 14.23 14.67
N TYR A 225 -2.64 13.13 15.35
CA TYR A 225 -2.68 13.06 16.80
C TYR A 225 -1.88 11.86 17.33
N ASP A 226 -0.99 12.11 18.28
CA ASP A 226 -0.19 11.06 18.92
C ASP A 226 -1.02 10.20 19.89
N LYS A 227 -0.35 9.26 20.58
CA LYS A 227 -0.99 8.38 21.57
C LYS A 227 -1.63 9.16 22.72
N GLN A 228 -1.09 10.33 23.07
CA GLN A 228 -1.56 11.24 24.11
C GLN A 228 -2.58 12.26 23.57
N GLN A 229 -3.06 12.11 22.34
CA GLN A 229 -4.00 13.02 21.68
C GLN A 229 -3.46 14.42 21.41
N LYS A 230 -2.13 14.61 21.43
CA LYS A 230 -1.49 15.88 21.10
C LYS A 230 -1.28 16.01 19.59
N PRO A 231 -1.42 17.23 19.04
CA PRO A 231 -1.20 17.46 17.61
C PRO A 231 0.26 17.19 17.25
N VAL A 232 0.47 16.38 16.20
CA VAL A 232 1.78 16.11 15.62
C VAL A 232 1.65 15.89 14.12
N ARG A 233 2.61 16.43 13.36
CA ARG A 233 2.85 16.12 11.95
C ARG A 233 4.28 15.62 11.80
N VAL A 234 4.55 14.88 10.73
CA VAL A 234 5.89 14.34 10.45
C VAL A 234 6.92 15.48 10.32
N SER A 235 8.06 15.29 10.95
CA SER A 235 9.22 16.19 10.85
C SER A 235 10.12 15.76 9.68
N PRO A 236 10.87 16.70 9.07
CA PRO A 236 11.89 16.37 8.08
C PRO A 236 12.97 15.43 8.64
N GLY A 237 13.50 14.55 7.79
CA GLY A 237 14.60 13.63 8.11
C GLY A 237 15.38 13.18 6.87
N ALA A 238 16.47 12.44 7.05
CA ALA A 238 17.22 11.89 5.92
C ALA A 238 16.37 10.88 5.15
N LEU A 239 16.22 11.12 3.85
CA LEU A 239 15.47 10.25 2.93
C LEU A 239 14.01 10.00 3.37
N ASP A 240 13.43 10.99 4.05
CA ASP A 240 12.05 10.95 4.50
C ASP A 240 11.07 10.85 3.32
N ASN A 241 11.30 11.60 2.25
CA ASN A 241 10.50 11.59 1.03
C ASN A 241 10.42 10.19 0.40
N GLU A 242 11.55 9.50 0.34
CA GLU A 242 11.66 8.14 -0.19
C GLU A 242 11.00 7.09 0.71
N ALA A 243 11.03 7.28 2.02
CA ALA A 243 10.63 6.25 2.97
C ALA A 243 9.21 6.43 3.53
N TYR A 244 8.79 7.65 3.84
CA TYR A 244 7.54 7.91 4.57
C TYR A 244 6.91 9.31 4.34
N GLY A 245 7.38 10.06 3.35
CA GLY A 245 7.05 11.48 3.19
C GLY A 245 5.79 11.82 2.41
N ILE A 246 5.08 10.87 1.78
CA ILE A 246 3.89 11.18 0.98
C ILE A 246 2.70 11.56 1.86
N LYS A 247 1.98 12.61 1.44
CA LYS A 247 0.67 13.02 1.94
C LYS A 247 -0.31 12.91 0.77
N THR A 248 -1.43 12.25 0.98
CA THR A 248 -2.44 12.06 -0.08
C THR A 248 -3.83 11.90 0.53
N SER A 249 -4.83 11.89 -0.32
CA SER A 249 -6.24 11.71 0.02
C SER A 249 -6.73 10.30 -0.34
N THR A 250 -7.87 9.87 0.19
CA THR A 250 -8.46 8.59 -0.23
C THR A 250 -8.93 8.63 -1.68
N HIS A 251 -9.31 9.81 -2.20
CA HIS A 251 -9.63 10.01 -3.61
C HIS A 251 -8.45 9.70 -4.54
N ASP A 252 -7.27 10.24 -4.24
CA ASP A 252 -6.06 10.00 -5.05
C ASP A 252 -5.45 8.61 -4.81
N LEU A 253 -5.40 8.16 -3.56
CA LEU A 253 -4.83 6.85 -3.25
C LEU A 253 -5.69 5.70 -3.80
N ALA A 254 -7.02 5.89 -3.94
CA ALA A 254 -7.87 4.97 -4.68
C ALA A 254 -7.55 4.96 -6.18
N ARG A 255 -7.22 6.10 -6.81
CA ARG A 255 -6.73 6.14 -8.19
C ARG A 255 -5.39 5.41 -8.34
N TYR A 256 -4.50 5.56 -7.38
CA TYR A 256 -3.26 4.81 -7.35
C TYR A 256 -3.51 3.29 -7.25
N VAL A 257 -4.47 2.85 -6.42
CA VAL A 257 -4.91 1.45 -6.39
C VAL A 257 -5.47 1.00 -7.74
N ILE A 258 -6.34 1.79 -8.37
CA ILE A 258 -6.88 1.49 -9.71
C ILE A 258 -5.77 1.40 -10.75
N ALA A 259 -4.76 2.28 -10.71
CA ALA A 259 -3.61 2.21 -11.59
C ALA A 259 -2.82 0.90 -11.43
N ASN A 260 -2.69 0.40 -10.20
CA ASN A 260 -2.06 -0.91 -9.93
C ASN A 260 -2.96 -2.09 -10.36
N LEU A 261 -4.28 -1.99 -10.22
CA LEU A 261 -5.24 -3.01 -10.71
C LEU A 261 -5.30 -3.05 -12.24
N HIS A 262 -5.18 -1.90 -12.90
CA HIS A 262 -5.37 -1.73 -14.34
C HIS A 262 -4.23 -0.96 -15.02
N PRO A 263 -2.98 -1.47 -14.95
CA PRO A 263 -1.82 -0.77 -15.49
C PRO A 263 -1.92 -0.55 -17.01
N GLN A 264 -2.65 -1.39 -17.74
CA GLN A 264 -2.83 -1.31 -19.20
C GLN A 264 -3.39 0.03 -19.70
N THR A 265 -3.99 0.83 -18.81
CA THR A 265 -4.49 2.17 -19.09
C THR A 265 -3.40 3.24 -19.12
N LEU A 266 -2.20 2.93 -18.63
CA LEU A 266 -1.07 3.84 -18.50
C LEU A 266 -0.09 3.70 -19.68
N GLU A 267 0.87 4.61 -19.78
CA GLU A 267 1.98 4.46 -20.73
C GLU A 267 2.83 3.21 -20.46
N LYS A 268 3.43 2.64 -21.52
CA LYS A 268 4.19 1.38 -21.44
C LYS A 268 5.26 1.35 -20.33
N PRO A 269 6.05 2.41 -20.09
CA PRO A 269 7.00 2.41 -18.99
C PRO A 269 6.36 2.24 -17.61
N LEU A 270 5.17 2.84 -17.39
CA LEU A 270 4.43 2.67 -16.13
C LEU A 270 3.82 1.27 -15.99
N GLN A 271 3.37 0.67 -17.09
CA GLN A 271 2.95 -0.74 -17.10
C GLN A 271 4.08 -1.65 -16.60
N GLN A 272 5.28 -1.46 -17.14
CA GLN A 272 6.47 -2.22 -16.75
C GLN A 272 6.93 -1.91 -15.32
N ALA A 273 6.81 -0.64 -14.89
CA ALA A 273 7.10 -0.24 -13.53
C ALA A 273 6.20 -0.98 -12.53
N ILE A 274 4.89 -0.98 -12.75
CA ILE A 274 3.92 -1.67 -11.89
C ILE A 274 4.13 -3.19 -11.93
N ALA A 275 4.41 -3.77 -13.10
CA ALA A 275 4.77 -5.19 -13.18
C ALA A 275 6.02 -5.51 -12.34
N SER A 276 7.00 -4.60 -12.29
CA SER A 276 8.22 -4.74 -11.48
C SER A 276 7.95 -4.63 -9.97
N THR A 277 7.01 -3.76 -9.55
CA THR A 277 6.62 -3.65 -8.13
C THR A 277 5.76 -4.83 -7.66
N HIS A 278 5.02 -5.45 -8.58
CA HIS A 278 4.20 -6.63 -8.34
C HIS A 278 4.94 -7.97 -8.40
N ALA A 279 6.17 -7.98 -8.93
CA ALA A 279 7.00 -9.18 -8.96
C ALA A 279 7.40 -9.60 -7.54
N GLY A 280 7.40 -10.91 -7.27
CA GLY A 280 7.89 -11.47 -6.01
C GLY A 280 9.35 -11.89 -6.10
N TYR A 281 10.16 -11.59 -5.07
CA TYR A 281 11.59 -11.87 -5.06
C TYR A 281 12.00 -12.94 -4.03
N TYR A 282 11.38 -12.92 -2.85
CA TYR A 282 11.59 -13.94 -1.82
C TYR A 282 10.36 -14.08 -0.93
N ARG A 283 10.32 -15.15 -0.12
CA ARG A 283 9.29 -15.37 0.90
C ARG A 283 9.84 -15.27 2.32
N VAL A 284 9.00 -14.78 3.23
CA VAL A 284 9.23 -14.79 4.68
C VAL A 284 7.89 -15.09 5.36
N ASN A 285 7.80 -16.21 6.08
CA ASN A 285 6.64 -16.59 6.90
C ASN A 285 5.28 -16.40 6.19
N GLY A 286 5.18 -16.84 4.93
CA GLY A 286 3.95 -16.76 4.13
C GLY A 286 3.75 -15.45 3.36
N MET A 287 4.48 -14.38 3.71
CA MET A 287 4.55 -13.14 2.92
C MET A 287 5.53 -13.31 1.75
N THR A 288 5.18 -12.81 0.57
CA THR A 288 6.12 -12.65 -0.55
C THR A 288 6.45 -11.18 -0.76
N GLN A 289 7.75 -10.86 -0.82
CA GLN A 289 8.22 -9.48 -0.96
C GLN A 289 8.27 -9.07 -2.42
N GLY A 290 7.59 -7.98 -2.77
CA GLY A 290 7.81 -7.21 -4.00
C GLY A 290 8.61 -5.93 -3.75
N LEU A 291 8.66 -5.03 -4.73
CA LEU A 291 9.27 -3.71 -4.51
C LEU A 291 8.24 -2.81 -3.84
N GLY A 292 8.49 -2.44 -2.58
CA GLY A 292 7.55 -1.67 -1.78
C GLY A 292 6.36 -2.50 -1.30
N TRP A 293 5.62 -3.14 -2.21
CA TRP A 293 4.49 -4.01 -1.91
C TRP A 293 4.90 -5.33 -1.22
N GLU A 294 4.04 -5.79 -0.33
CA GLU A 294 4.08 -7.14 0.26
C GLU A 294 2.80 -7.86 -0.19
N TYR A 295 2.87 -9.16 -0.49
CA TYR A 295 1.68 -9.89 -0.93
C TYR A 295 1.56 -11.31 -0.39
N TYR A 296 0.33 -11.78 -0.39
CA TYR A 296 -0.11 -13.06 0.19
C TYR A 296 -1.05 -13.78 -0.78
N PRO A 297 -1.11 -15.12 -0.77
CA PRO A 297 -2.19 -15.85 -1.47
C PRO A 297 -3.58 -15.34 -1.05
N TYR A 298 -4.54 -15.31 -1.97
CA TYR A 298 -5.92 -14.93 -1.67
C TYR A 298 -6.90 -16.05 -2.07
N PRO A 299 -7.87 -16.43 -1.22
CA PRO A 299 -8.18 -15.84 0.09
C PRO A 299 -7.11 -16.14 1.16
N ILE A 300 -6.97 -15.25 2.15
CA ILE A 300 -6.07 -15.41 3.29
C ILE A 300 -6.86 -15.33 4.61
N ALA A 301 -6.49 -16.18 5.57
CA ALA A 301 -7.04 -16.13 6.91
C ALA A 301 -6.60 -14.84 7.63
N LEU A 302 -7.51 -14.20 8.36
CA LEU A 302 -7.25 -12.94 9.06
C LEU A 302 -5.99 -12.99 9.94
N GLN A 303 -5.81 -14.06 10.72
CA GLN A 303 -4.66 -14.19 11.61
C GLN A 303 -3.34 -14.23 10.84
N ALA A 304 -3.26 -14.96 9.73
CA ALA A 304 -2.05 -15.03 8.91
C ALA A 304 -1.70 -13.66 8.30
N LEU A 305 -2.71 -12.90 7.86
CA LEU A 305 -2.50 -11.55 7.35
C LEU A 305 -2.05 -10.59 8.47
N MET A 306 -2.58 -10.74 9.69
CA MET A 306 -2.15 -9.96 10.86
C MET A 306 -0.69 -10.28 11.25
N ASP A 307 -0.30 -11.56 11.26
CA ASP A 307 1.05 -12.01 11.58
C ASP A 307 2.07 -11.45 10.57
N GLY A 308 1.70 -11.43 9.29
CA GLY A 308 2.50 -10.82 8.23
C GLY A 308 2.65 -9.30 8.32
N ASN A 309 1.78 -8.61 9.07
CA ASN A 309 1.82 -7.15 9.26
C ASN A 309 2.17 -6.76 10.72
N SER A 310 2.71 -7.71 11.46
CA SER A 310 2.99 -7.61 12.90
C SER A 310 4.24 -6.78 13.22
N THR A 311 4.39 -6.40 14.49
CA THR A 311 5.59 -5.72 14.98
C THR A 311 6.85 -6.58 14.81
N PRO A 312 6.87 -7.90 15.14
CA PRO A 312 8.02 -8.76 14.86
C PRO A 312 8.44 -8.72 13.40
N MET A 313 7.50 -8.83 12.45
CA MET A 313 7.81 -8.77 11.01
C MET A 313 8.57 -7.49 10.60
N ALA A 314 8.34 -6.37 11.29
CA ALA A 314 9.04 -5.11 11.03
C ALA A 314 10.34 -4.94 11.84
N MET A 315 10.39 -5.46 13.06
CA MET A 315 11.48 -5.17 14.01
C MET A 315 12.57 -6.22 14.04
N GLU A 316 12.27 -7.46 13.64
CA GLU A 316 13.19 -8.59 13.73
C GLU A 316 13.80 -8.94 12.37
N PRO A 317 15.05 -9.43 12.34
CA PRO A 317 15.65 -9.96 11.12
C PRO A 317 15.01 -11.31 10.77
N HIS A 318 14.69 -11.51 9.49
CA HIS A 318 14.11 -12.75 9.00
C HIS A 318 14.92 -13.30 7.83
N ARG A 319 15.19 -14.61 7.83
CA ARG A 319 15.88 -15.26 6.72
C ARG A 319 14.93 -15.35 5.51
N PRO A 320 15.24 -14.70 4.37
CA PRO A 320 14.42 -14.80 3.18
C PRO A 320 14.64 -16.14 2.46
N ASP A 321 13.56 -16.72 1.95
CA ASP A 321 13.59 -17.82 0.98
C ASP A 321 13.53 -17.24 -0.44
N TRP A 322 14.70 -17.05 -1.06
CA TRP A 322 14.83 -16.42 -2.38
C TRP A 322 14.24 -17.30 -3.48
N LEU A 323 13.45 -16.68 -4.36
CA LEU A 323 12.95 -17.34 -5.56
C LEU A 323 14.08 -17.43 -6.60
N ALA A 324 14.22 -18.59 -7.24
CA ALA A 324 15.24 -18.79 -8.28
C ALA A 324 15.11 -17.79 -9.44
N THR A 325 13.88 -17.41 -9.75
CA THR A 325 13.52 -16.34 -10.69
C THR A 325 12.44 -15.48 -10.05
N PRO A 326 12.45 -14.14 -10.23
CA PRO A 326 11.36 -13.29 -9.77
C PRO A 326 10.02 -13.83 -10.27
N GLN A 327 9.06 -14.03 -9.35
CA GLN A 327 7.73 -14.48 -9.69
C GLN A 327 6.99 -13.32 -10.35
N ALA A 328 6.64 -13.46 -11.63
CA ALA A 328 5.79 -12.49 -12.32
C ALA A 328 4.41 -12.39 -11.64
N GLN A 329 3.79 -11.20 -11.73
CA GLN A 329 2.55 -10.79 -11.07
C GLN A 329 1.51 -11.94 -10.96
N PRO A 330 1.37 -12.58 -9.79
CA PRO A 330 0.33 -13.58 -9.59
C PRO A 330 -1.06 -12.92 -9.55
N ALA A 331 -2.06 -13.57 -10.14
CA ALA A 331 -3.43 -13.03 -10.19
C ALA A 331 -4.18 -13.17 -8.84
N ASN A 332 -4.03 -14.31 -8.17
CA ASN A 332 -4.80 -14.67 -6.95
C ASN A 332 -4.02 -14.34 -5.67
N VAL A 333 -3.66 -13.07 -5.51
CA VAL A 333 -2.97 -12.58 -4.31
C VAL A 333 -3.60 -11.29 -3.81
N LEU A 334 -3.42 -11.05 -2.51
CA LEU A 334 -3.68 -9.79 -1.87
C LEU A 334 -2.36 -9.05 -1.73
N TYR A 335 -2.22 -7.93 -2.44
CA TYR A 335 -1.16 -6.96 -2.22
C TYR A 335 -1.57 -6.04 -1.09
N ASN A 336 -0.65 -5.70 -0.19
CA ASN A 336 -0.92 -4.71 0.83
C ASN A 336 0.30 -3.86 1.21
N LYS A 337 0.02 -2.76 1.91
CA LYS A 337 1.04 -2.01 2.63
C LYS A 337 0.45 -1.26 3.83
N THR A 338 1.13 -1.40 4.97
CA THR A 338 0.95 -0.54 6.15
C THR A 338 1.86 0.69 6.08
N GLY A 339 1.39 1.81 6.63
CA GLY A 339 2.23 2.98 6.84
C GLY A 339 1.79 3.84 8.01
N SER A 340 2.74 4.37 8.76
CA SER A 340 2.47 5.18 9.94
C SER A 340 3.48 6.31 10.05
N THR A 341 3.05 7.40 10.68
CA THR A 341 3.92 8.42 11.26
C THR A 341 3.60 8.55 12.75
N ALA A 342 4.09 9.59 13.43
CA ALA A 342 3.74 9.83 14.83
C ALA A 342 2.23 10.06 15.02
N GLY A 343 1.59 10.75 14.06
CA GLY A 343 0.20 11.20 14.15
C GLY A 343 -0.77 10.51 13.21
N PHE A 344 -0.32 9.57 12.37
CA PHE A 344 -1.16 8.99 11.31
C PHE A 344 -0.99 7.49 11.17
N GLY A 345 -2.06 6.85 10.69
CA GLY A 345 -2.12 5.44 10.37
C GLY A 345 -2.81 5.21 9.04
N ALA A 346 -2.12 4.57 8.11
CA ALA A 346 -2.58 4.22 6.78
C ALA A 346 -2.49 2.71 6.53
N TYR A 347 -3.40 2.21 5.70
CA TYR A 347 -3.38 0.87 5.16
C TYR A 347 -4.01 0.84 3.77
N VAL A 348 -3.37 0.12 2.86
CA VAL A 348 -3.85 -0.11 1.49
C VAL A 348 -3.78 -1.60 1.22
N ALA A 349 -4.82 -2.17 0.63
CA ALA A 349 -4.81 -3.55 0.15
C ALA A 349 -5.68 -3.70 -1.10
N TYR A 350 -5.30 -4.60 -2.01
CA TYR A 350 -6.09 -4.89 -3.22
C TYR A 350 -5.81 -6.30 -3.75
N VAL A 351 -6.77 -6.83 -4.50
CA VAL A 351 -6.77 -8.19 -5.06
C VAL A 351 -7.01 -8.09 -6.57
N PRO A 352 -5.96 -8.17 -7.41
CA PRO A 352 -6.09 -7.98 -8.87
C PRO A 352 -7.10 -8.89 -9.56
N SER A 353 -7.12 -10.19 -9.22
CA SER A 353 -8.07 -11.17 -9.80
C SER A 353 -9.54 -10.90 -9.50
N LYS A 354 -9.83 -10.05 -8.51
CA LYS A 354 -11.17 -9.70 -8.06
C LYS A 354 -11.55 -8.26 -8.36
N ASP A 355 -10.64 -7.51 -9.00
CA ASP A 355 -10.79 -6.11 -9.32
C ASP A 355 -11.32 -5.27 -8.15
N MET A 356 -10.71 -5.46 -6.98
CA MET A 356 -11.14 -4.81 -5.74
C MET A 356 -9.97 -4.34 -4.89
N GLY A 357 -10.21 -3.30 -4.11
CA GLY A 357 -9.23 -2.75 -3.18
C GLY A 357 -9.85 -1.88 -2.10
N VAL A 358 -9.07 -1.60 -1.08
CA VAL A 358 -9.46 -0.77 0.05
C VAL A 358 -8.29 0.12 0.47
N VAL A 359 -8.61 1.37 0.76
CA VAL A 359 -7.70 2.38 1.32
C VAL A 359 -8.30 2.86 2.63
N ILE A 360 -7.51 2.87 3.70
CA ILE A 360 -7.92 3.33 5.04
C ILE A 360 -6.88 4.32 5.54
N LEU A 361 -7.28 5.57 5.75
CA LEU A 361 -6.43 6.66 6.23
C LEU A 361 -6.99 7.24 7.53
N ALA A 362 -6.17 7.38 8.56
CA ALA A 362 -6.58 7.96 9.84
C ALA A 362 -5.53 8.94 10.37
N ASN A 363 -6.00 9.99 11.04
CA ASN A 363 -5.15 10.98 11.73
C ASN A 363 -4.81 10.56 13.17
N LYS A 364 -4.53 9.27 13.35
CA LYS A 364 -3.92 8.69 14.55
C LYS A 364 -3.10 7.47 14.16
N ASN A 365 -1.94 7.28 14.78
CA ASN A 365 -1.20 6.02 14.65
C ASN A 365 -1.78 4.95 15.59
N TYR A 366 -2.70 4.14 15.06
CA TYR A 366 -3.32 3.00 15.76
C TYR A 366 -2.74 1.65 15.27
N PRO A 367 -2.90 0.53 16.01
CA PRO A 367 -2.21 -0.74 15.73
C PRO A 367 -2.48 -1.30 14.32
N ASN A 368 -1.46 -1.85 13.65
CA ASN A 368 -1.58 -2.47 12.32
C ASN A 368 -2.63 -3.57 12.27
N ALA A 369 -2.72 -4.39 13.32
CA ALA A 369 -3.71 -5.47 13.43
C ALA A 369 -5.14 -4.97 13.22
N GLU A 370 -5.49 -3.82 13.77
CA GLU A 370 -6.83 -3.25 13.63
C GLU A 370 -7.09 -2.72 12.21
N ARG A 371 -6.06 -2.22 11.52
CA ARG A 371 -6.15 -1.82 10.11
C ARG A 371 -6.47 -3.02 9.22
N VAL A 372 -5.73 -4.11 9.47
CA VAL A 372 -5.88 -5.38 8.75
C VAL A 372 -7.28 -5.96 8.98
N LYS A 373 -7.81 -5.93 10.20
CA LYS A 373 -9.17 -6.41 10.51
C LYS A 373 -10.24 -5.69 9.69
N VAL A 374 -10.21 -4.35 9.67
CA VAL A 374 -11.19 -3.57 8.89
C VAL A 374 -11.09 -3.88 7.40
N ALA A 375 -9.87 -3.88 6.85
CA ALA A 375 -9.68 -4.18 5.44
C ALA A 375 -10.09 -5.61 5.07
N HIS A 376 -9.80 -6.60 5.93
CA HIS A 376 -10.17 -8.00 5.72
C HIS A 376 -11.70 -8.18 5.74
N ALA A 377 -12.40 -7.53 6.68
CA ALA A 377 -13.86 -7.55 6.74
C ALA A 377 -14.49 -6.93 5.48
N ILE A 378 -14.00 -5.77 5.03
CA ILE A 378 -14.48 -5.11 3.82
C ILE A 378 -14.22 -5.97 2.58
N LEU A 379 -12.99 -6.46 2.38
CA LEU A 379 -12.65 -7.27 1.21
C LEU A 379 -13.41 -8.60 1.19
N SER A 380 -13.63 -9.23 2.35
CA SER A 380 -14.42 -10.47 2.42
C SER A 380 -15.88 -10.22 2.03
N ALA A 381 -16.45 -9.07 2.41
CA ALA A 381 -17.82 -8.71 2.04
C ALA A 381 -18.01 -8.41 0.54
N LEU A 382 -16.93 -8.06 -0.18
CA LEU A 382 -16.94 -7.84 -1.63
C LEU A 382 -16.78 -9.13 -2.45
N ASP A 383 -16.25 -10.20 -1.83
CA ASP A 383 -15.97 -11.48 -2.49
C ASP A 383 -17.17 -12.45 -2.51
N HIS A 384 -18.33 -11.99 -2.03
CA HIS A 384 -19.57 -12.76 -1.89
C HIS A 384 -20.65 -12.39 -2.91
#